data_AF-A0A858RS68-F1
#
_entry.id   AF-A0A858RS68-F1
#
_cell.length_a   1.000
_cell.length_b   1.000
_cell.length_c   1.000
_cell.angle_alpha   90.00
_cell.angle_beta   90.00
_cell.angle_gamma   90.00
#
_symmetry.space_group_name_H-M   'P 1'
#
loop_
_entity.id
_entity.type
_entity.pdbx_description
1 polymer ?
#
loop_
_entity_poly.entity_id
_entity_poly.type
_entity_poly.pdbx_seq_one_letter_code
_entity_poly.pdbx_strand_id
1 'polypeptide(L)'
;MKPTNPLVAGRPALLCAALACTPLAHAASTWTGAVDSNYNTAGNWNPNGTPAVGTDVEILSGTANVPSGNWDRRGAGYTTIGGTANVTLNSGGQGRFLNTGAFNMNGGTFTHSGEYFIAGAGAVGTINQSGGSISSTLSRGWQLSDNNINQSGSAYYLSGGLLSVTSTATWTDLPLRGVWFGKGGETGGNNSAAIGSATGDLFKVTGGSANFTKTGANTSEVRVSRNSGIEITTGSVSFNNYTEFRVGQGASGGLNSRVILTGGTLDITGGTAFYLGESDNGLLSISGGSMTLDGLLSLGRSTFTGVGTVNLSGGTLSVDSLVNGNGLGVFNFTGGRLYVDGDATALLNESWFNKVQDTTATFDGTRTLIVPEPSFGILLLGTAGILGIRRRR
;
A
#
# COMPACT_ATOMS: atom_id res chain seq x y z
N MET A 1 35.80 -17.56 46.43
CA MET A 1 35.58 -17.12 45.03
C MET A 1 34.54 -16.01 45.06
N LYS A 2 34.92 -14.81 44.60
CA LYS A 2 34.11 -13.58 44.69
C LYS A 2 33.59 -13.28 43.28
N PRO A 3 32.29 -13.06 43.04
CA PRO A 3 31.80 -12.71 41.72
C PRO A 3 32.00 -11.21 41.50
N THR A 4 32.70 -10.84 40.43
CA THR A 4 32.85 -9.46 39.96
C THR A 4 31.73 -9.13 38.98
N ASN A 5 30.91 -8.12 39.33
CA ASN A 5 29.95 -7.49 38.43
C ASN A 5 30.66 -6.76 37.28
N PRO A 6 30.20 -6.86 36.02
CA PRO A 6 30.65 -5.97 34.96
C PRO A 6 29.94 -4.62 35.04
N LEU A 7 30.74 -3.55 35.08
CA LEU A 7 30.33 -2.15 34.95
C LEU A 7 29.68 -1.91 33.58
N VAL A 8 28.42 -1.47 33.59
CA VAL A 8 27.72 -0.98 32.40
C VAL A 8 28.22 0.44 32.10
N ALA A 9 29.04 0.57 31.05
CA ALA A 9 29.51 1.85 30.56
C ALA A 9 28.36 2.60 29.85
N GLY A 10 27.89 3.68 30.47
CA GLY A 10 26.93 4.61 29.88
C GLY A 10 27.55 5.29 28.65
N ARG A 11 26.92 5.14 27.49
CA ARG A 11 27.28 5.89 26.27
C ARG A 11 26.53 7.21 26.26
N PRO A 12 27.21 8.37 26.09
CA PRO A 12 26.53 9.65 25.91
C PRO A 12 25.85 9.69 24.54
N ALA A 13 24.55 10.03 24.54
CA ALA A 13 23.79 10.30 23.33
C ALA A 13 24.29 11.60 22.70
N LEU A 14 25.02 11.49 21.59
CA LEU A 14 25.43 12.62 20.76
C LEU A 14 24.22 13.06 19.93
N LEU A 15 23.48 14.06 20.42
CA LEU A 15 22.38 14.71 19.71
C LEU A 15 22.98 15.61 18.61
N CYS A 16 23.26 15.04 17.43
CA CYS A 16 23.60 15.82 16.24
C CYS A 16 22.34 16.52 15.72
N ALA A 17 22.13 17.77 16.12
CA ALA A 17 21.20 18.68 15.48
C ALA A 17 21.77 19.07 14.10
N ALA A 18 21.48 18.26 13.08
CA ALA A 18 21.68 18.64 11.69
C ALA A 18 20.62 19.70 11.34
N LEU A 19 20.97 20.99 11.47
CA LEU A 19 20.28 22.05 10.74
C LEU A 19 20.55 21.81 9.25
N ALA A 20 19.67 21.06 8.59
CA ALA A 20 19.61 21.02 7.14
C ALA A 20 19.10 22.38 6.65
N CYS A 21 20.02 23.27 6.28
CA CYS A 21 19.73 24.39 5.38
C CYS A 21 19.36 23.78 4.03
N THR A 22 18.10 23.38 3.83
CA THR A 22 17.59 23.07 2.50
C THR A 22 17.50 24.39 1.74
N PRO A 23 18.24 24.59 0.64
CA PRO A 23 17.96 25.72 -0.23
C PRO A 23 16.49 25.62 -0.63
N LEU A 24 15.73 26.71 -0.45
CA LEU A 24 14.40 26.86 -1.04
C LEU A 24 14.61 26.83 -2.56
N ALA A 25 14.59 25.63 -3.14
CA ALA A 25 14.55 25.45 -4.57
C ALA A 25 13.22 26.06 -5.02
N HIS A 26 13.27 27.32 -5.49
CA HIS A 26 12.13 27.95 -6.13
C HIS A 26 11.75 27.10 -7.34
N ALA A 27 10.46 26.80 -7.48
CA ALA A 27 9.96 26.11 -8.65
C ALA A 27 10.37 26.90 -9.91
N ALA A 28 10.91 26.18 -10.90
CA ALA A 28 11.33 26.77 -12.16
C ALA A 28 10.14 27.35 -12.95
N SER A 29 8.91 26.92 -12.67
CA SER A 29 7.69 27.52 -13.22
C SER A 29 6.53 27.46 -12.22
N THR A 30 5.95 28.62 -11.92
CA THR A 30 4.80 28.75 -11.00
C THR A 30 3.54 29.07 -11.80
N TRP A 31 2.46 28.34 -11.53
CA TRP A 31 1.15 28.61 -12.12
C TRP A 31 0.54 29.87 -11.53
N THR A 32 0.22 30.83 -12.39
CA THR A 32 -0.46 32.07 -12.04
C THR A 32 -1.94 32.05 -12.44
N GLY A 33 -2.29 31.29 -13.49
CA GLY A 33 -3.64 31.28 -14.06
C GLY A 33 -4.11 32.67 -14.54
N ALA A 34 -3.17 33.55 -14.91
CA ALA A 34 -3.45 34.96 -15.16
C ALA A 34 -4.23 35.24 -16.46
N VAL A 35 -4.19 34.33 -17.44
CA VAL A 35 -4.87 34.46 -18.72
C VAL A 35 -6.14 33.61 -18.76
N ASP A 36 -6.01 32.32 -18.50
CA ASP A 36 -7.11 31.35 -18.51
C ASP A 36 -6.78 30.11 -17.66
N SER A 37 -7.56 29.03 -17.82
CA SER A 37 -7.33 27.76 -17.11
C SER A 37 -6.52 26.74 -17.91
N ASN A 38 -6.11 27.02 -19.14
CA ASN A 38 -5.41 26.04 -19.98
C ASN A 38 -3.95 25.92 -19.54
N TYR A 39 -3.55 24.72 -19.10
CA TYR A 39 -2.19 24.42 -18.64
C TYR A 39 -1.13 24.80 -19.68
N ASN A 40 -1.45 24.71 -20.97
CA ASN A 40 -0.51 24.96 -22.06
C ASN A 40 -0.43 26.43 -22.50
N THR A 41 -1.22 27.34 -21.92
CA THR A 41 -1.14 28.78 -22.22
C THR A 41 0.05 29.39 -21.47
N ALA A 42 1.07 29.83 -22.22
CA ALA A 42 2.32 30.34 -21.66
C ALA A 42 2.13 31.49 -20.64
N GLY A 43 1.16 32.38 -20.88
CA GLY A 43 0.86 33.50 -19.98
C GLY A 43 0.28 33.12 -18.62
N ASN A 44 -0.07 31.84 -18.39
CA ASN A 44 -0.48 31.32 -17.08
C ASN A 44 0.70 30.88 -16.21
N TRP A 45 1.95 31.06 -16.66
CA TRP A 45 3.15 30.64 -15.95
C TRP A 45 4.06 31.83 -15.65
N ASN A 46 4.79 31.71 -14.54
CA ASN A 46 5.89 32.60 -14.20
C ASN A 46 7.18 31.78 -13.99
N PRO A 47 8.27 32.03 -14.75
CA PRO A 47 8.34 32.94 -15.90
C PRO A 47 7.38 32.54 -17.03
N ASN A 48 7.04 33.50 -17.90
CA ASN A 48 6.12 33.26 -19.03
C ASN A 48 6.69 32.18 -19.96
N GLY A 49 5.96 31.08 -20.11
CA GLY A 49 6.38 29.92 -20.88
C GLY A 49 5.74 28.65 -20.36
N THR A 50 5.28 27.79 -21.26
CA THR A 50 4.74 26.49 -20.86
C THR A 50 5.88 25.61 -20.34
N PRO A 51 5.79 25.06 -19.10
CA PRO A 51 6.87 24.27 -18.52
C PRO A 51 7.16 23.03 -19.37
N ALA A 52 8.44 22.79 -19.66
CA ALA A 52 8.84 21.59 -20.36
C ALA A 52 8.70 20.34 -19.45
N VAL A 53 8.74 19.18 -20.09
CA VAL A 53 8.88 17.88 -19.42
C VAL A 53 10.12 17.91 -18.51
N GLY A 54 9.98 17.47 -17.26
CA GLY A 54 11.08 17.45 -16.28
C GLY A 54 11.47 18.81 -15.66
N THR A 55 10.75 19.89 -15.95
CA THR A 55 10.94 21.21 -15.30
C THR A 55 10.24 21.22 -13.93
N ASP A 56 10.79 21.89 -12.92
CA ASP A 56 10.10 22.07 -11.64
C ASP A 56 8.83 22.93 -11.83
N VAL A 57 7.67 22.41 -11.41
CA VAL A 57 6.37 23.08 -11.54
C VAL A 57 5.69 23.19 -10.19
N GLU A 58 5.09 24.35 -9.92
CA GLU A 58 4.30 24.59 -8.71
C GLU A 58 2.93 25.20 -9.05
N ILE A 59 1.87 24.62 -8.49
CA ILE A 59 0.47 25.04 -8.63
C ILE A 59 -0.16 25.10 -7.24
N LEU A 60 -0.24 26.31 -6.66
CA LEU A 60 -0.73 26.50 -5.28
C LEU A 60 -2.16 27.04 -5.18
N SER A 61 -2.71 27.55 -6.28
CA SER A 61 -4.08 28.10 -6.35
C SER A 61 -4.60 28.14 -7.78
N GLY A 62 -5.90 28.37 -7.94
CA GLY A 62 -6.56 28.49 -9.24
C GLY A 62 -6.82 27.14 -9.92
N THR A 63 -7.28 27.17 -11.16
CA THR A 63 -7.66 25.97 -11.92
C THR A 63 -6.73 25.78 -13.12
N ALA A 64 -6.07 24.63 -13.22
CA ALA A 64 -5.23 24.26 -14.35
C ALA A 64 -5.82 23.01 -15.05
N ASN A 65 -6.24 23.18 -16.30
CA ASN A 65 -6.84 22.16 -17.16
C ASN A 65 -5.80 21.72 -18.19
N VAL A 66 -5.42 20.44 -18.16
CA VAL A 66 -4.55 19.83 -19.18
C VAL A 66 -5.45 19.39 -20.35
N PRO A 67 -5.43 20.09 -21.50
CA PRO A 67 -6.55 20.12 -22.44
C PRO A 67 -6.76 18.84 -23.27
N SER A 68 -5.76 17.95 -23.38
CA SER A 68 -5.92 16.60 -23.92
C SER A 68 -4.59 15.83 -23.85
N GLY A 69 -4.65 14.51 -24.10
CA GLY A 69 -3.46 13.67 -24.21
C GLY A 69 -2.83 13.30 -22.87
N ASN A 70 -1.53 13.05 -22.88
CA ASN A 70 -0.79 12.71 -21.67
C ASN A 70 -0.40 13.98 -20.93
N TRP A 71 -0.52 13.97 -19.60
CA TRP A 71 0.27 14.88 -18.79
C TRP A 71 1.60 14.22 -18.47
N ASP A 72 2.59 14.55 -19.31
CA ASP A 72 3.94 13.99 -19.22
C ASP A 72 4.82 14.86 -18.33
N ARG A 73 5.10 14.34 -17.14
CA ARG A 73 5.97 14.94 -16.12
C ARG A 73 7.21 14.11 -15.89
N ARG A 74 7.60 13.26 -16.85
CA ARG A 74 8.85 12.51 -16.77
C ARG A 74 10.05 13.46 -16.72
N GLY A 75 11.09 13.14 -15.96
CA GLY A 75 12.32 13.90 -15.83
C GLY A 75 12.82 13.93 -14.39
N ALA A 76 13.80 14.78 -14.11
CA ALA A 76 14.34 14.95 -12.76
C ALA A 76 13.59 16.00 -11.93
N GLY A 77 12.78 16.85 -12.57
CA GLY A 77 12.08 17.92 -11.90
C GLY A 77 10.92 17.47 -11.03
N TYR A 78 10.49 18.39 -10.17
CA TYR A 78 9.40 18.20 -9.22
C TYR A 78 8.09 18.79 -9.76
N THR A 79 6.97 18.19 -9.38
CA THR A 79 5.65 18.81 -9.60
C THR A 79 4.96 18.95 -8.25
N THR A 80 4.62 20.16 -7.84
CA THR A 80 3.94 20.43 -6.57
C THR A 80 2.54 20.98 -6.84
N ILE A 81 1.53 20.33 -6.29
CA ILE A 81 0.16 20.82 -6.18
C ILE A 81 -0.14 21.08 -4.70
N GLY A 82 -0.62 22.28 -4.38
CA GLY A 82 -0.84 22.69 -3.00
C GLY A 82 -1.98 23.69 -2.84
N GLY A 83 -2.12 24.20 -1.61
CA GLY A 83 -3.09 25.24 -1.27
C GLY A 83 -4.51 24.89 -1.70
N THR A 84 -5.08 25.73 -2.57
CA THR A 84 -6.45 25.57 -3.11
C THR A 84 -6.46 25.24 -4.61
N ALA A 85 -5.32 24.82 -5.17
CA ALA A 85 -5.21 24.48 -6.58
C ALA A 85 -6.20 23.38 -6.99
N ASN A 86 -6.74 23.49 -8.20
CA ASN A 86 -7.52 22.45 -8.85
C ASN A 86 -6.89 22.11 -10.21
N VAL A 87 -6.26 20.94 -10.31
CA VAL A 87 -5.68 20.44 -11.55
C VAL A 87 -6.58 19.36 -12.14
N THR A 88 -6.95 19.50 -13.41
CA THR A 88 -7.77 18.52 -14.12
C THR A 88 -7.04 18.02 -15.36
N LEU A 89 -6.81 16.70 -15.42
CA LEU A 89 -6.44 15.98 -16.62
C LEU A 89 -7.68 15.24 -17.14
N ASN A 90 -8.44 15.88 -18.04
CA ASN A 90 -9.57 15.28 -18.71
C ASN A 90 -9.27 15.15 -20.20
N SER A 91 -9.24 13.91 -20.66
CA SER A 91 -8.61 13.56 -21.94
C SER A 91 -9.52 12.73 -22.83
N GLY A 92 -10.84 12.78 -22.60
CA GLY A 92 -11.80 11.97 -23.35
C GLY A 92 -11.56 10.46 -23.21
N GLY A 93 -10.94 10.02 -22.11
CA GLY A 93 -10.67 8.61 -21.82
C GLY A 93 -9.33 8.06 -22.30
N GLN A 94 -8.50 8.85 -23.00
CA GLN A 94 -7.22 8.37 -23.57
C GLN A 94 -5.95 8.87 -22.86
N GLY A 95 -6.07 9.89 -22.02
CA GLY A 95 -4.94 10.55 -21.40
C GLY A 95 -4.30 9.75 -20.29
N ARG A 96 -2.99 9.89 -20.19
CA ARG A 96 -2.18 9.22 -19.17
C ARG A 96 -1.50 10.26 -18.30
N PHE A 97 -1.50 10.02 -16.99
CA PHE A 97 -0.57 10.69 -16.11
C PHE A 97 0.73 9.89 -16.10
N LEU A 98 1.82 10.50 -16.56
CA LEU A 98 3.13 9.87 -16.67
C LEU A 98 4.13 10.68 -15.83
N ASN A 99 4.61 10.11 -14.74
CA ASN A 99 5.55 10.78 -13.86
C ASN A 99 6.88 10.02 -13.81
N THR A 100 7.98 10.76 -13.73
CA THR A 100 9.24 10.31 -13.12
C THR A 100 9.80 11.50 -12.33
N GLY A 101 10.60 11.24 -11.29
CA GLY A 101 10.89 12.27 -10.28
C GLY A 101 9.77 12.38 -9.23
N ALA A 102 9.73 13.48 -8.47
CA ALA A 102 8.81 13.62 -7.34
C ALA A 102 7.58 14.48 -7.68
N PHE A 103 6.40 13.94 -7.39
CA PHE A 103 5.12 14.62 -7.45
C PHE A 103 4.60 14.83 -6.02
N ASN A 104 4.47 16.08 -5.60
CA ASN A 104 4.08 16.46 -4.25
C ASN A 104 2.64 17.01 -4.25
N MET A 105 1.77 16.42 -3.44
CA MET A 105 0.39 16.81 -3.24
C MET A 105 0.20 17.22 -1.78
N ASN A 106 0.29 18.52 -1.51
CA ASN A 106 0.24 19.08 -0.16
C ASN A 106 -1.13 19.70 0.18
N GLY A 107 -2.01 19.85 -0.82
CA GLY A 107 -3.32 20.50 -0.74
C GLY A 107 -4.03 20.49 -2.10
N GLY A 108 -5.20 21.12 -2.21
CA GLY A 108 -5.95 21.21 -3.47
C GLY A 108 -6.53 19.88 -3.96
N THR A 109 -6.85 19.82 -5.26
CA THR A 109 -7.39 18.64 -5.95
C THR A 109 -6.65 18.35 -7.25
N PHE A 110 -6.34 17.08 -7.50
CA PHE A 110 -5.92 16.57 -8.81
C PHE A 110 -6.95 15.56 -9.31
N THR A 111 -7.69 15.91 -10.36
CA THR A 111 -8.68 15.05 -10.99
C THR A 111 -8.15 14.52 -12.32
N HIS A 112 -8.16 13.21 -12.50
CA HIS A 112 -7.71 12.54 -13.71
C HIS A 112 -8.79 11.60 -14.24
N SER A 113 -9.12 11.73 -15.52
CA SER A 113 -9.93 10.75 -16.26
C SER A 113 -9.18 10.34 -17.52
N GLY A 114 -8.88 9.05 -17.65
CA GLY A 114 -8.05 8.56 -18.75
C GLY A 114 -7.74 7.06 -18.72
N GLU A 115 -6.64 6.64 -19.33
CA GLU A 115 -6.25 5.22 -19.41
C GLU A 115 -5.41 4.77 -18.22
N TYR A 116 -4.30 5.49 -17.98
CA TYR A 116 -3.31 5.09 -16.99
C TYR A 116 -2.92 6.22 -16.07
N PHE A 117 -2.70 5.85 -14.81
CA PHE A 117 -1.96 6.63 -13.84
C PHE A 117 -0.66 5.87 -13.55
N ILE A 118 0.49 6.46 -13.87
CA ILE A 118 1.80 5.79 -13.74
C ILE A 118 2.75 6.70 -12.97
N ALA A 119 3.13 6.28 -11.75
CA ALA A 119 4.01 7.07 -10.89
C ALA A 119 5.48 7.07 -11.35
N GLY A 120 5.97 5.96 -11.90
CA GLY A 120 7.29 5.79 -12.50
C GLY A 120 7.18 5.28 -13.93
N ALA A 121 7.11 6.20 -14.90
CA ALA A 121 6.94 5.93 -16.31
C ALA A 121 8.27 6.11 -17.07
N GLY A 122 8.95 5.03 -17.44
CA GLY A 122 10.27 5.10 -18.09
C GLY A 122 11.45 5.09 -17.10
N ALA A 123 11.25 5.55 -15.87
CA ALA A 123 12.23 5.57 -14.77
C ALA A 123 11.52 5.51 -13.41
N VAL A 124 12.27 5.49 -12.31
CA VAL A 124 11.72 5.56 -10.95
C VAL A 124 11.01 6.91 -10.73
N GLY A 125 9.82 6.86 -10.15
CA GLY A 125 9.09 8.05 -9.72
C GLY A 125 8.57 7.93 -8.30
N THR A 126 8.30 9.06 -7.67
CA THR A 126 7.80 9.15 -6.31
C THR A 126 6.61 10.08 -6.24
N ILE A 127 5.55 9.66 -5.56
CA ILE A 127 4.41 10.53 -5.22
C ILE A 127 4.37 10.72 -3.71
N ASN A 128 4.37 11.96 -3.26
CA ASN A 128 4.24 12.34 -1.86
C ASN A 128 2.91 13.07 -1.68
N GLN A 129 1.93 12.43 -1.05
CA GLN A 129 0.66 13.06 -0.73
C GLN A 129 0.53 13.25 0.79
N SER A 130 0.65 14.49 1.25
CA SER A 130 0.46 14.87 2.65
C SER A 130 -0.86 15.58 2.91
N GLY A 131 -1.60 15.95 1.85
CA GLY A 131 -2.89 16.62 1.93
C GLY A 131 -3.64 16.59 0.60
N GLY A 132 -4.75 17.32 0.52
CA GLY A 132 -5.58 17.41 -0.68
C GLY A 132 -6.18 16.09 -1.15
N SER A 133 -6.66 16.07 -2.40
CA SER A 133 -7.31 14.89 -2.98
C SER A 133 -6.81 14.58 -4.38
N ILE A 134 -6.37 13.34 -4.61
CA ILE A 134 -6.13 12.78 -5.96
C ILE A 134 -7.30 11.87 -6.30
N SER A 135 -8.01 12.15 -7.39
CA SER A 135 -9.12 11.34 -7.89
C SER A 135 -8.86 10.90 -9.32
N SER A 136 -8.73 9.59 -9.55
CA SER A 136 -8.44 9.02 -10.86
C SER A 136 -9.51 8.02 -11.31
N THR A 137 -10.12 8.25 -12.47
CA THR A 137 -11.00 7.30 -13.15
C THR A 137 -10.27 6.74 -14.36
N LEU A 138 -9.98 5.44 -14.33
CA LEU A 138 -9.05 4.79 -15.23
C LEU A 138 -9.72 3.67 -16.01
N SER A 139 -9.65 3.72 -17.34
CA SER A 139 -10.14 2.65 -18.21
C SER A 139 -9.21 1.44 -18.25
N ARG A 140 -7.92 1.65 -17.93
CA ARG A 140 -6.91 0.61 -17.86
C ARG A 140 -6.42 0.44 -16.41
N GLY A 141 -5.33 1.08 -16.00
CA GLY A 141 -4.71 0.73 -14.72
C GLY A 141 -4.01 1.86 -13.98
N TRP A 142 -3.92 1.67 -12.67
CA TRP A 142 -3.09 2.47 -11.76
C TRP A 142 -1.83 1.67 -11.45
N GLN A 143 -0.66 2.28 -11.66
CA GLN A 143 0.63 1.58 -11.62
C GLN A 143 1.68 2.44 -10.90
N LEU A 144 2.45 1.83 -10.01
CA LEU A 144 3.63 2.50 -9.47
C LEU A 144 4.78 2.51 -10.47
N SER A 145 5.01 1.42 -11.18
CA SER A 145 6.00 1.32 -12.27
C SER A 145 5.32 0.87 -13.57
N ASP A 146 5.80 1.38 -14.71
CA ASP A 146 5.55 0.72 -15.98
C ASP A 146 6.52 -0.45 -16.16
N ASN A 147 6.14 -1.44 -16.97
CA ASN A 147 6.63 -2.82 -17.02
C ASN A 147 8.15 -3.06 -17.26
N ASN A 148 8.99 -2.03 -17.19
CA ASN A 148 10.41 -2.08 -17.43
C ASN A 148 11.18 -2.33 -16.13
N ILE A 149 12.10 -3.30 -16.15
CA ILE A 149 12.90 -3.70 -14.98
C ILE A 149 13.71 -2.53 -14.39
N ASN A 150 14.07 -1.53 -15.19
CA ASN A 150 14.81 -0.35 -14.75
C ASN A 150 13.98 0.65 -13.91
N GLN A 151 12.70 0.34 -13.66
CA GLN A 151 11.75 1.24 -12.98
C GLN A 151 11.28 0.72 -11.62
N SER A 152 11.80 -0.45 -11.24
CA SER A 152 11.61 -1.03 -9.91
C SER A 152 12.11 -0.03 -8.86
N GLY A 153 11.28 0.28 -7.87
CA GLY A 153 11.63 1.19 -6.77
C GLY A 153 10.81 2.47 -6.78
N SER A 154 9.78 2.54 -7.63
CA SER A 154 8.84 3.66 -7.62
C SER A 154 8.01 3.62 -6.34
N ALA A 155 7.66 4.80 -5.83
CA ALA A 155 7.06 4.92 -4.51
C ALA A 155 5.85 5.85 -4.50
N TYR A 156 4.93 5.57 -3.59
CA TYR A 156 3.83 6.45 -3.25
C TYR A 156 3.70 6.49 -1.74
N TYR A 157 3.86 7.68 -1.17
CA TYR A 157 3.76 7.96 0.25
C TYR A 157 2.49 8.77 0.52
N LEU A 158 1.50 8.15 1.17
CA LEU A 158 0.28 8.79 1.64
C LEU A 158 0.41 9.06 3.14
N SER A 159 0.68 10.30 3.53
CA SER A 159 0.73 10.73 4.94
C SER A 159 -0.49 11.55 5.37
N GLY A 160 -1.32 11.98 4.41
CA GLY A 160 -2.58 12.69 4.65
C GLY A 160 -3.40 12.87 3.37
N GLY A 161 -4.62 13.38 3.47
CA GLY A 161 -5.50 13.59 2.33
C GLY A 161 -6.23 12.34 1.85
N LEU A 162 -6.74 12.40 0.61
CA LEU A 162 -7.53 11.34 -0.03
C LEU A 162 -6.92 10.92 -1.37
N LEU A 163 -6.65 9.64 -1.55
CA LEU A 163 -6.45 9.01 -2.86
C LEU A 163 -7.71 8.22 -3.22
N SER A 164 -8.34 8.51 -4.34
CA SER A 164 -9.51 7.79 -4.85
C SER A 164 -9.26 7.32 -6.27
N VAL A 165 -9.29 6.01 -6.49
CA VAL A 165 -9.02 5.38 -7.79
C VAL A 165 -10.21 4.52 -8.18
N THR A 166 -10.81 4.81 -9.32
CA THR A 166 -11.85 3.96 -9.94
C THR A 166 -11.30 3.29 -11.18
N SER A 167 -11.14 1.96 -11.15
CA SER A 167 -10.79 1.15 -12.31
C SER A 167 -12.07 0.69 -13.02
N THR A 168 -12.42 1.27 -14.17
CA THR A 168 -13.70 0.99 -14.85
C THR A 168 -13.72 -0.31 -15.66
N ALA A 169 -12.58 -1.00 -15.75
CA ALA A 169 -12.40 -2.31 -16.38
C ALA A 169 -13.13 -2.48 -17.73
N THR A 170 -13.17 -1.44 -18.57
CA THR A 170 -13.94 -1.49 -19.84
C THR A 170 -13.20 -2.19 -20.98
N TRP A 171 -11.87 -2.26 -20.92
CA TRP A 171 -11.04 -2.96 -21.90
C TRP A 171 -11.21 -4.48 -21.81
N THR A 172 -10.77 -5.24 -22.83
CA THR A 172 -10.82 -6.72 -22.87
C THR A 172 -9.49 -7.42 -22.55
N ASP A 173 -8.40 -6.66 -22.52
CA ASP A 173 -7.08 -7.14 -22.10
C ASP A 173 -6.93 -7.12 -20.57
N LEU A 174 -6.98 -8.30 -19.95
CA LEU A 174 -6.71 -8.52 -18.52
C LEU A 174 -5.43 -7.85 -17.99
N PRO A 175 -4.30 -7.91 -18.73
CA PRO A 175 -3.00 -7.43 -18.25
C PRO A 175 -2.88 -5.95 -17.97
N LEU A 176 -3.83 -5.20 -18.50
CA LEU A 176 -3.77 -3.75 -18.54
C LEU A 176 -4.67 -3.15 -17.48
N ARG A 177 -5.37 -3.97 -16.69
CA ARG A 177 -6.44 -3.53 -15.79
C ARG A 177 -6.10 -3.73 -14.32
N GLY A 178 -6.52 -2.76 -13.53
CA GLY A 178 -6.44 -2.80 -12.07
C GLY A 178 -5.26 -2.04 -11.48
N VAL A 179 -4.75 -2.53 -10.36
CA VAL A 179 -3.77 -1.82 -9.50
C VAL A 179 -2.50 -2.65 -9.42
N TRP A 180 -1.36 -2.03 -9.71
CA TRP A 180 -0.09 -2.74 -9.87
C TRP A 180 1.03 -2.10 -9.05
N PHE A 181 1.59 -2.90 -8.16
CA PHE A 181 2.80 -2.61 -7.39
C PHE A 181 3.89 -3.58 -7.88
N GLY A 182 4.84 -3.08 -8.68
CA GLY A 182 5.90 -3.87 -9.30
C GLY A 182 5.50 -4.53 -10.61
N LYS A 183 5.13 -3.74 -11.63
CA LYS A 183 4.65 -4.28 -12.91
C LYS A 183 5.77 -5.04 -13.61
N GLY A 184 5.50 -6.31 -13.90
CA GLY A 184 6.51 -7.22 -14.35
C GLY A 184 6.01 -8.28 -15.29
N GLY A 185 6.50 -8.18 -16.54
CA GLY A 185 6.35 -9.09 -17.66
C GLY A 185 5.44 -10.26 -17.36
N GLU A 186 4.16 -10.08 -17.65
CA GLU A 186 3.29 -11.23 -17.72
C GLU A 186 3.90 -12.27 -18.65
N THR A 187 3.86 -13.50 -18.19
CA THR A 187 4.16 -14.74 -18.91
C THR A 187 4.04 -14.60 -20.42
N GLY A 188 5.20 -14.54 -21.09
CA GLY A 188 5.33 -14.47 -22.56
C GLY A 188 6.63 -13.82 -23.05
N GLY A 189 7.24 -12.94 -22.26
CA GLY A 189 8.58 -12.45 -22.52
C GLY A 189 9.63 -13.33 -21.86
N ASN A 190 10.22 -14.29 -22.56
CA ASN A 190 11.34 -15.16 -22.11
C ASN A 190 12.62 -14.42 -21.62
N ASN A 191 12.57 -13.11 -21.39
CA ASN A 191 13.70 -12.24 -21.07
C ASN A 191 13.47 -11.33 -19.85
N SER A 192 12.45 -11.56 -18.99
CA SER A 192 12.44 -10.87 -17.71
C SER A 192 13.55 -11.46 -16.83
N ALA A 193 14.70 -10.78 -16.80
CA ALA A 193 15.88 -11.20 -16.04
C ALA A 193 15.50 -11.51 -14.58
N ALA A 194 16.11 -12.55 -14.01
CA ALA A 194 15.91 -12.94 -12.62
C ALA A 194 16.14 -11.74 -11.68
N ILE A 195 15.16 -11.45 -10.83
CA ILE A 195 15.05 -10.20 -10.06
C ILE A 195 15.64 -10.37 -8.65
N GLY A 196 16.78 -11.07 -8.55
CA GLY A 196 17.43 -11.30 -7.26
C GLY A 196 17.83 -10.00 -6.53
N SER A 197 17.93 -8.88 -7.24
CA SER A 197 18.40 -7.60 -6.70
C SER A 197 17.52 -6.38 -7.02
N ALA A 198 16.36 -6.49 -7.68
CA ALA A 198 15.59 -5.28 -7.96
C ALA A 198 14.86 -4.78 -6.71
N THR A 199 15.01 -3.48 -6.47
CA THR A 199 14.27 -2.72 -5.47
C THR A 199 12.79 -2.72 -5.85
N GLY A 200 11.90 -3.39 -5.11
CA GLY A 200 10.47 -3.37 -5.46
C GLY A 200 9.82 -2.00 -5.25
N ASP A 201 8.64 -1.81 -5.85
CA ASP A 201 7.85 -0.59 -5.64
C ASP A 201 7.28 -0.54 -4.21
N LEU A 202 6.98 0.65 -3.71
CA LEU A 202 6.44 0.83 -2.36
C LEU A 202 5.22 1.75 -2.34
N PHE A 203 4.08 1.21 -1.93
CA PHE A 203 2.91 1.99 -1.53
C PHE A 203 2.85 2.05 0.00
N LYS A 204 3.10 3.23 0.57
CA LYS A 204 3.21 3.42 2.02
C LYS A 204 2.17 4.42 2.51
N VAL A 205 1.42 4.01 3.53
CA VAL A 205 0.37 4.80 4.17
C VAL A 205 0.69 5.03 5.64
N THR A 206 0.89 6.29 6.00
CA THR A 206 1.14 6.78 7.36
C THR A 206 0.12 7.85 7.77
N GLY A 207 -1.03 7.89 7.10
CA GLY A 207 -2.14 8.79 7.33
C GLY A 207 -3.03 8.92 6.10
N GLY A 208 -4.14 9.64 6.21
CA GLY A 208 -5.10 9.80 5.11
C GLY A 208 -5.87 8.53 4.76
N SER A 209 -6.50 8.54 3.58
CA SER A 209 -7.32 7.43 3.08
C SER A 209 -7.03 7.15 1.61
N ALA A 210 -6.88 5.88 1.25
CA ALA A 210 -6.75 5.40 -0.12
C ALA A 210 -7.88 4.43 -0.48
N ASN A 211 -8.70 4.80 -1.46
CA ASN A 211 -9.85 4.02 -1.89
C ASN A 211 -9.66 3.57 -3.33
N PHE A 212 -9.53 2.27 -3.54
CA PHE A 212 -9.49 1.65 -4.87
C PHE A 212 -10.81 0.91 -5.09
N THR A 213 -11.52 1.25 -6.16
CA THR A 213 -12.80 0.64 -6.50
C THR A 213 -12.76 0.16 -7.93
N LYS A 214 -13.11 -1.11 -8.13
CA LYS A 214 -13.38 -1.64 -9.46
C LYS A 214 -14.86 -1.44 -9.81
N THR A 215 -15.12 -0.95 -11.02
CA THR A 215 -16.43 -0.97 -11.65
C THR A 215 -16.36 -1.69 -13.01
N GLY A 216 -17.51 -1.90 -13.65
CA GLY A 216 -17.58 -2.64 -14.92
C GLY A 216 -17.60 -4.16 -14.76
N ALA A 217 -17.85 -4.86 -15.87
CA ALA A 217 -18.08 -6.31 -15.86
C ALA A 217 -16.78 -7.13 -15.95
N ASN A 218 -15.78 -6.62 -16.69
CA ASN A 218 -14.59 -7.41 -16.93
C ASN A 218 -13.73 -7.56 -15.67
N THR A 219 -12.86 -8.56 -15.65
CA THR A 219 -11.99 -8.81 -14.50
C THR A 219 -10.90 -7.74 -14.37
N SER A 220 -10.45 -7.54 -13.14
CA SER A 220 -9.44 -6.55 -12.76
C SER A 220 -8.83 -6.98 -11.45
N GLU A 221 -7.51 -6.86 -11.32
CA GLU A 221 -6.78 -7.44 -10.19
C GLU A 221 -5.96 -6.37 -9.46
N VAL A 222 -5.64 -6.67 -8.21
CA VAL A 222 -4.59 -5.97 -7.46
C VAL A 222 -3.37 -6.90 -7.44
N ARG A 223 -2.21 -6.40 -7.85
CA ARG A 223 -0.99 -7.20 -7.95
C ARG A 223 0.16 -6.56 -7.18
N VAL A 224 0.77 -7.32 -6.29
CA VAL A 224 2.00 -6.99 -5.58
C VAL A 224 3.06 -8.03 -5.97
N SER A 225 4.05 -7.60 -6.74
CA SER A 225 5.05 -8.48 -7.35
C SER A 225 6.45 -7.86 -7.31
N ARG A 226 7.47 -8.64 -7.68
CA ARG A 226 8.86 -8.15 -7.85
C ARG A 226 9.41 -7.39 -6.64
N ASN A 227 9.32 -7.99 -5.46
CA ASN A 227 9.78 -7.39 -4.19
C ASN A 227 8.99 -6.14 -3.76
N SER A 228 7.87 -5.83 -4.40
CA SER A 228 7.06 -4.64 -4.08
C SER A 228 6.27 -4.81 -2.79
N GLY A 229 5.90 -3.70 -2.19
CA GLY A 229 5.26 -3.67 -0.88
C GLY A 229 4.08 -2.71 -0.79
N ILE A 230 3.09 -3.12 0.00
CA ILE A 230 2.13 -2.23 0.62
C ILE A 230 2.47 -2.17 2.12
N GLU A 231 2.64 -0.97 2.67
CA GLU A 231 2.95 -0.77 4.09
C GLU A 231 1.96 0.23 4.69
N ILE A 232 1.20 -0.20 5.70
CA ILE A 232 0.20 0.63 6.38
C ILE A 232 0.54 0.70 7.86
N THR A 233 0.85 1.90 8.34
CA THR A 233 1.17 2.18 9.74
C THR A 233 0.02 2.90 10.45
N THR A 234 -0.66 3.79 9.74
CA THR A 234 -1.89 4.49 10.17
C THR A 234 -2.69 4.84 8.90
N GLY A 235 -3.88 5.44 9.05
CA GLY A 235 -4.77 5.74 7.92
C GLY A 235 -5.59 4.52 7.49
N SER A 236 -6.23 4.61 6.33
CA SER A 236 -7.10 3.57 5.79
C SER A 236 -6.81 3.27 4.33
N VAL A 237 -6.81 2.00 3.96
CA VAL A 237 -6.74 1.54 2.56
C VAL A 237 -7.89 0.60 2.29
N SER A 238 -8.65 0.82 1.22
CA SER A 238 -9.70 -0.10 0.79
C SER A 238 -9.53 -0.53 -0.66
N PHE A 239 -9.76 -1.81 -0.95
CA PHE A 239 -9.87 -2.37 -2.29
C PHE A 239 -11.24 -3.02 -2.45
N ASN A 240 -12.10 -2.45 -3.30
CA ASN A 240 -13.49 -2.84 -3.39
C ASN A 240 -13.81 -3.46 -4.75
N ASN A 241 -14.42 -4.65 -4.74
CA ASN A 241 -14.94 -5.37 -5.91
C ASN A 241 -13.89 -5.78 -6.95
N TYR A 242 -12.61 -5.88 -6.58
CA TYR A 242 -11.60 -6.45 -7.48
C TYR A 242 -11.84 -7.96 -7.64
N THR A 243 -11.44 -8.53 -8.78
CA THR A 243 -11.62 -9.96 -9.00
C THR A 243 -10.71 -10.76 -8.06
N GLU A 244 -9.45 -10.35 -7.97
CA GLU A 244 -8.45 -11.00 -7.12
C GLU A 244 -7.43 -9.97 -6.62
N PHE A 245 -6.88 -10.25 -5.45
CA PHE A 245 -5.73 -9.59 -4.87
C PHE A 245 -4.59 -10.61 -4.79
N ARG A 246 -3.47 -10.35 -5.44
CA ARG A 246 -2.35 -11.30 -5.54
C ARG A 246 -1.07 -10.67 -4.98
N VAL A 247 -0.40 -11.39 -4.09
CA VAL A 247 0.94 -11.01 -3.58
C VAL A 247 1.90 -12.17 -3.85
N GLY A 248 3.00 -11.88 -4.55
CA GLY A 248 3.93 -12.92 -5.01
C GLY A 248 3.51 -13.56 -6.34
N GLN A 249 3.02 -12.75 -7.28
CA GLN A 249 2.72 -13.20 -8.65
C GLN A 249 3.89 -12.86 -9.60
N GLY A 250 4.09 -13.66 -10.65
CA GLY A 250 4.92 -13.29 -11.80
C GLY A 250 6.11 -14.21 -12.11
N ALA A 251 6.39 -15.20 -11.25
CA ALA A 251 7.48 -16.18 -11.42
C ALA A 251 8.84 -15.51 -11.71
N SER A 252 9.07 -14.36 -11.09
CA SER A 252 10.23 -13.51 -11.36
C SER A 252 11.44 -13.79 -10.46
N GLY A 253 11.28 -14.74 -9.52
CA GLY A 253 12.23 -14.99 -8.45
C GLY A 253 12.16 -13.93 -7.35
N GLY A 254 11.07 -13.14 -7.30
CA GLY A 254 10.83 -12.17 -6.25
C GLY A 254 10.64 -12.87 -4.91
N LEU A 255 11.37 -12.44 -3.88
CA LEU A 255 11.32 -13.05 -2.55
C LEU A 255 10.59 -12.17 -1.53
N ASN A 256 10.32 -10.90 -1.86
CA ASN A 256 9.91 -9.89 -0.88
C ASN A 256 8.59 -9.18 -1.23
N SER A 257 7.73 -9.79 -2.05
CA SER A 257 6.40 -9.22 -2.34
C SER A 257 5.56 -9.28 -1.07
N ARG A 258 5.06 -8.13 -0.59
CA ARG A 258 4.53 -8.04 0.78
C ARG A 258 3.38 -7.07 0.98
N VAL A 259 2.55 -7.38 1.97
CA VAL A 259 1.61 -6.46 2.61
C VAL A 259 1.93 -6.45 4.10
N ILE A 260 2.23 -5.28 4.64
CA ILE A 260 2.58 -5.08 6.05
C ILE A 260 1.58 -4.13 6.69
N LEU A 261 0.96 -4.58 7.78
CA LEU A 261 0.09 -3.81 8.65
C LEU A 261 0.72 -3.71 10.05
N THR A 262 1.17 -2.52 10.42
CA THR A 262 1.61 -2.22 11.79
C THR A 262 0.59 -1.36 12.55
N GLY A 263 -0.43 -0.86 11.85
CA GLY A 263 -1.56 -0.07 12.35
C GLY A 263 -2.53 0.27 11.22
N GLY A 264 -3.47 1.18 11.44
CA GLY A 264 -4.46 1.59 10.43
C GLY A 264 -5.45 0.48 10.04
N THR A 265 -6.11 0.67 8.89
CA THR A 265 -7.07 -0.31 8.34
C THR A 265 -6.72 -0.71 6.90
N LEU A 266 -6.93 -2.00 6.59
CA LEU A 266 -6.93 -2.55 5.23
C LEU A 266 -8.23 -3.33 5.00
N ASP A 267 -9.11 -2.81 4.17
CA ASP A 267 -10.39 -3.44 3.86
C ASP A 267 -10.41 -3.94 2.41
N ILE A 268 -10.66 -5.22 2.21
CA ILE A 268 -10.78 -5.85 0.89
C ILE A 268 -12.19 -6.43 0.81
N THR A 269 -13.06 -5.81 0.00
CA THR A 269 -14.51 -6.08 0.00
C THR A 269 -15.02 -6.56 -1.36
N GLY A 270 -16.24 -7.13 -1.36
CA GLY A 270 -16.94 -7.51 -2.59
C GLY A 270 -16.57 -8.89 -3.12
N GLY A 271 -16.24 -9.84 -2.24
CA GLY A 271 -15.93 -11.22 -2.64
C GLY A 271 -14.54 -11.40 -3.26
N THR A 272 -13.67 -10.39 -3.17
CA THR A 272 -12.31 -10.46 -3.73
C THR A 272 -11.51 -11.56 -3.05
N ALA A 273 -10.99 -12.52 -3.82
CA ALA A 273 -10.08 -13.53 -3.28
C ALA A 273 -8.67 -12.94 -3.11
N PHE A 274 -8.05 -13.21 -1.97
CA PHE A 274 -6.69 -12.80 -1.65
C PHE A 274 -5.74 -14.00 -1.67
N TYR A 275 -4.84 -14.02 -2.64
CA TYR A 275 -3.82 -15.04 -2.83
C TYR A 275 -2.44 -14.57 -2.40
N LEU A 276 -1.78 -15.38 -1.58
CA LEU A 276 -0.38 -15.22 -1.19
C LEU A 276 0.45 -16.34 -1.79
N GLY A 277 1.57 -16.00 -2.43
CA GLY A 277 2.55 -16.99 -2.87
C GLY A 277 2.11 -17.81 -4.08
N GLU A 278 1.64 -17.17 -5.15
CA GLU A 278 1.20 -17.88 -6.35
C GLU A 278 2.39 -18.42 -7.15
N SER A 279 3.36 -17.57 -7.47
CA SER A 279 4.53 -17.95 -8.27
C SER A 279 5.86 -17.58 -7.62
N ASP A 280 5.85 -16.45 -6.92
CA ASP A 280 6.93 -15.90 -6.11
C ASP A 280 6.47 -15.89 -4.65
N ASN A 281 7.36 -15.59 -3.69
CA ASN A 281 6.93 -15.51 -2.29
C ASN A 281 5.98 -14.33 -2.08
N GLY A 282 4.91 -14.57 -1.33
CA GLY A 282 3.96 -13.56 -0.93
C GLY A 282 3.80 -13.53 0.58
N LEU A 283 4.01 -12.36 1.18
CA LEU A 283 3.90 -12.15 2.62
C LEU A 283 2.72 -11.24 2.97
N LEU A 284 1.90 -11.66 3.92
CA LEU A 284 1.04 -10.79 4.71
C LEU A 284 1.57 -10.76 6.14
N SER A 285 1.87 -9.59 6.68
CA SER A 285 2.32 -9.43 8.07
C SER A 285 1.45 -8.42 8.80
N ILE A 286 0.82 -8.83 9.89
CA ILE A 286 -0.04 -7.99 10.73
C ILE A 286 0.50 -8.03 12.16
N SER A 287 1.06 -6.91 12.61
CA SER A 287 1.50 -6.71 13.99
C SER A 287 0.67 -5.65 14.73
N GLY A 288 -0.21 -4.94 14.02
CA GLY A 288 -1.17 -3.98 14.57
C GLY A 288 -2.24 -3.61 13.53
N GLY A 289 -3.23 -2.81 13.93
CA GLY A 289 -4.32 -2.39 13.06
C GLY A 289 -5.39 -3.47 12.84
N SER A 290 -6.22 -3.27 11.82
CA SER A 290 -7.26 -4.22 11.41
C SER A 290 -7.25 -4.46 9.91
N MET A 291 -7.35 -5.72 9.52
CA MET A 291 -7.60 -6.13 8.14
C MET A 291 -8.93 -6.87 8.05
N THR A 292 -9.78 -6.47 7.11
CA THR A 292 -11.02 -7.15 6.75
C THR A 292 -10.93 -7.67 5.32
N LEU A 293 -11.34 -8.91 5.11
CA LEU A 293 -11.44 -9.54 3.80
C LEU A 293 -12.79 -10.24 3.68
N ASP A 294 -13.70 -9.67 2.88
CA ASP A 294 -15.02 -10.25 2.58
C ASP A 294 -14.89 -11.36 1.51
N GLY A 295 -13.90 -12.24 1.66
CA GLY A 295 -13.56 -13.24 0.66
C GLY A 295 -12.56 -14.28 1.17
N LEU A 296 -12.08 -15.11 0.24
CA LEU A 296 -11.14 -16.18 0.52
C LEU A 296 -9.71 -15.65 0.71
N LEU A 297 -9.06 -15.97 1.83
CA LEU A 297 -7.61 -15.91 1.98
C LEU A 297 -7.00 -17.29 1.66
N SER A 298 -6.19 -17.37 0.61
CA SER A 298 -5.52 -18.60 0.19
C SER A 298 -4.00 -18.43 0.21
N LEU A 299 -3.33 -19.32 0.96
CA LEU A 299 -1.87 -19.40 1.05
C LEU A 299 -1.36 -20.45 0.07
N GLY A 300 -0.41 -20.11 -0.80
CA GLY A 300 0.17 -21.06 -1.76
C GLY A 300 -0.87 -21.57 -2.77
N ARG A 301 -1.37 -20.72 -3.67
CA ARG A 301 -2.45 -21.08 -4.60
C ARG A 301 -2.09 -22.21 -5.58
N SER A 302 -0.86 -22.22 -6.07
CA SER A 302 -0.45 -23.07 -7.20
C SER A 302 0.76 -23.94 -6.88
N THR A 303 0.99 -24.96 -7.72
CA THR A 303 2.11 -25.89 -7.64
C THR A 303 3.47 -25.27 -7.99
N PHE A 304 3.54 -23.96 -8.20
CA PHE A 304 4.81 -23.24 -8.34
C PHE A 304 5.54 -23.17 -6.99
N THR A 305 6.80 -22.74 -7.03
CA THR A 305 7.69 -22.69 -5.85
C THR A 305 7.41 -21.54 -4.88
N GLY A 306 6.44 -20.67 -5.18
CA GLY A 306 6.09 -19.54 -4.32
C GLY A 306 5.55 -20.00 -2.97
N VAL A 307 6.00 -19.35 -1.90
CA VAL A 307 5.49 -19.60 -0.54
C VAL A 307 4.53 -18.48 -0.15
N GLY A 308 3.30 -18.83 0.22
CA GLY A 308 2.33 -17.91 0.81
C GLY A 308 2.51 -17.88 2.32
N THR A 309 2.92 -16.76 2.88
CA THR A 309 3.15 -16.62 4.32
C THR A 309 2.22 -15.58 4.93
N VAL A 310 1.55 -15.94 6.02
CA VAL A 310 0.88 -15.00 6.92
C VAL A 310 1.62 -14.97 8.25
N ASN A 311 1.95 -13.78 8.74
CA ASN A 311 2.45 -13.55 10.09
C ASN A 311 1.45 -12.67 10.84
N LEU A 312 0.72 -13.25 11.79
CA LEU A 312 -0.21 -12.52 12.64
C LEU A 312 0.34 -12.53 14.08
N SER A 313 0.93 -11.41 14.47
CA SER A 313 1.57 -11.20 15.77
C SER A 313 0.89 -10.15 16.64
N GLY A 314 -0.09 -9.44 16.09
CA GLY A 314 -0.91 -8.42 16.76
C GLY A 314 -2.06 -8.00 15.87
N GLY A 315 -2.82 -6.97 16.28
CA GLY A 315 -3.95 -6.47 15.48
C GLY A 315 -5.11 -7.46 15.32
N THR A 316 -5.92 -7.26 14.28
CA THR A 316 -7.06 -8.12 13.93
C THR A 316 -7.05 -8.46 12.45
N LEU A 317 -7.27 -9.74 12.13
CA LEU A 317 -7.54 -10.24 10.78
C LEU A 317 -8.94 -10.86 10.77
N SER A 318 -9.84 -10.36 9.93
CA SER A 318 -11.17 -10.95 9.69
C SER A 318 -11.25 -11.42 8.24
N VAL A 319 -11.59 -12.69 8.02
CA VAL A 319 -11.70 -13.29 6.68
C VAL A 319 -12.96 -14.14 6.59
N ASP A 320 -13.57 -14.23 5.41
CA ASP A 320 -14.70 -15.16 5.21
C ASP A 320 -14.23 -16.61 5.22
N SER A 321 -13.07 -16.89 4.62
CA SER A 321 -12.51 -18.24 4.57
C SER A 321 -10.99 -18.19 4.54
N LEU A 322 -10.36 -19.22 5.12
CA LEU A 322 -8.91 -19.38 5.18
C LEU A 322 -8.54 -20.79 4.73
N VAL A 323 -7.71 -20.90 3.70
CA VAL A 323 -7.25 -22.19 3.18
C VAL A 323 -5.77 -22.17 2.84
N ASN A 324 -5.14 -23.33 2.98
CA ASN A 324 -3.90 -23.62 2.25
C ASN A 324 -4.29 -24.17 0.87
N GLY A 325 -3.77 -23.54 -0.19
CA GLY A 325 -3.96 -23.97 -1.57
C GLY A 325 -3.12 -25.20 -1.90
N ASN A 326 -2.84 -25.39 -3.19
CA ASN A 326 -2.08 -26.55 -3.68
C ASN A 326 -0.55 -26.39 -3.55
N GLY A 327 -0.09 -25.20 -3.16
CA GLY A 327 1.31 -24.84 -2.98
C GLY A 327 1.76 -24.88 -1.52
N LEU A 328 2.84 -24.16 -1.22
CA LEU A 328 3.39 -24.06 0.13
C LEU A 328 2.78 -22.84 0.85
N GLY A 329 1.88 -23.10 1.80
CA GLY A 329 1.35 -22.11 2.71
C GLY A 329 1.93 -22.23 4.12
N VAL A 330 2.15 -21.10 4.78
CA VAL A 330 2.55 -21.02 6.19
C VAL A 330 1.78 -19.91 6.87
N PHE A 331 1.05 -20.24 7.93
CA PHE A 331 0.38 -19.27 8.78
C PHE A 331 1.04 -19.28 10.16
N ASN A 332 1.70 -18.19 10.55
CA ASN A 332 2.34 -18.01 11.85
C ASN A 332 1.48 -17.12 12.74
N PHE A 333 0.79 -17.75 13.70
CA PHE A 333 -0.06 -17.09 14.68
C PHE A 333 0.66 -16.98 16.03
N THR A 334 1.15 -15.78 16.32
CA THR A 334 1.93 -15.47 17.53
C THR A 334 1.27 -14.42 18.43
N GLY A 335 0.21 -13.77 17.95
CA GLY A 335 -0.52 -12.74 18.67
C GLY A 335 -1.72 -12.20 17.88
N GLY A 336 -2.53 -11.32 18.49
CA GLY A 336 -3.67 -10.68 17.83
C GLY A 336 -4.97 -11.47 17.89
N ARG A 337 -5.90 -11.15 16.97
CA ARG A 337 -7.22 -11.79 16.83
C ARG A 337 -7.43 -12.22 15.39
N LEU A 338 -7.84 -13.47 15.18
CA LEU A 338 -8.27 -13.98 13.88
C LEU A 338 -9.76 -14.31 13.95
N TYR A 339 -10.55 -13.73 13.05
CA TYR A 339 -11.94 -14.08 12.82
C TYR A 339 -12.06 -14.79 11.48
N VAL A 340 -12.71 -15.94 11.47
CA VAL A 340 -13.03 -16.70 10.25
C VAL A 340 -14.53 -16.99 10.26
N ASP A 341 -15.21 -16.75 9.14
CA ASP A 341 -16.65 -17.02 9.05
C ASP A 341 -16.93 -18.54 9.05
N GLY A 342 -18.01 -18.93 9.72
CA GLY A 342 -18.34 -20.33 9.97
C GLY A 342 -17.50 -20.99 11.08
N ASP A 343 -17.65 -22.31 11.21
CA ASP A 343 -16.87 -23.11 12.15
C ASP A 343 -15.52 -23.49 11.53
N ALA A 344 -14.47 -22.82 12.00
CA ALA A 344 -13.09 -22.99 11.59
C ALA A 344 -12.22 -23.46 12.77
N THR A 345 -12.83 -24.07 13.79
CA THR A 345 -12.11 -24.55 14.99
C THR A 345 -11.04 -25.60 14.66
N ALA A 346 -11.25 -26.36 13.58
CA ALA A 346 -10.31 -27.36 13.08
C ALA A 346 -8.99 -26.76 12.52
N LEU A 347 -8.93 -25.46 12.20
CA LEU A 347 -7.71 -24.80 11.71
C LEU A 347 -6.52 -25.00 12.65
N LEU A 348 -6.77 -25.12 13.95
CA LEU A 348 -5.71 -25.35 14.93
C LEU A 348 -4.98 -26.68 14.72
N ASN A 349 -5.57 -27.65 14.01
CA ASN A 349 -4.95 -28.95 13.76
C ASN A 349 -4.21 -29.01 12.42
N GLU A 350 -4.28 -27.96 11.62
CA GLU A 350 -3.64 -27.89 10.31
C GLU A 350 -2.12 -27.78 10.44
N SER A 351 -1.39 -28.55 9.63
CA SER A 351 0.08 -28.59 9.68
C SER A 351 0.75 -27.30 9.19
N TRP A 352 0.05 -26.51 8.39
CA TRP A 352 0.50 -25.20 7.91
C TRP A 352 0.12 -24.06 8.87
N PHE A 353 -0.65 -24.32 9.93
CA PHE A 353 -1.07 -23.34 10.92
C PHE A 353 -0.20 -23.44 12.18
N ASN A 354 0.89 -22.69 12.19
CA ASN A 354 1.81 -22.58 13.32
C ASN A 354 1.21 -21.64 14.37
N LYS A 355 0.90 -22.15 15.55
CA LYS A 355 0.31 -21.39 16.65
C LYS A 355 1.18 -21.43 17.89
N VAL A 356 1.14 -20.38 18.69
CA VAL A 356 1.71 -20.40 20.05
C VAL A 356 0.91 -21.35 20.94
N GLN A 357 1.57 -21.83 22.01
CA GLN A 357 0.94 -22.69 23.01
C GLN A 357 -0.34 -22.05 23.54
N ASP A 358 -1.33 -22.88 23.87
CA ASP A 358 -2.59 -22.45 24.49
C ASP A 358 -3.43 -21.52 23.59
N THR A 359 -3.21 -21.52 22.28
CA THR A 359 -4.14 -20.88 21.33
C THR A 359 -5.51 -21.58 21.36
N THR A 360 -6.58 -20.80 21.46
CA THR A 360 -7.96 -21.30 21.50
C THR A 360 -8.76 -20.83 20.29
N ALA A 361 -9.74 -21.64 19.88
CA ALA A 361 -10.71 -21.31 18.84
C ALA A 361 -12.12 -21.49 19.40
N THR A 362 -12.96 -20.45 19.32
CA THR A 362 -14.35 -20.47 19.80
C THR A 362 -15.30 -20.09 18.67
N PHE A 363 -16.24 -20.97 18.36
CA PHE A 363 -17.32 -20.72 17.41
C PHE A 363 -18.57 -20.21 18.15
N ASP A 364 -19.11 -19.08 17.72
CA ASP A 364 -20.29 -18.45 18.35
C ASP A 364 -21.62 -18.74 17.64
N GLY A 365 -21.61 -19.60 16.62
CA GLY A 365 -22.75 -19.89 15.75
C GLY A 365 -22.73 -19.14 14.42
N THR A 366 -21.89 -18.11 14.28
CA THR A 366 -21.70 -17.35 13.03
C THR A 366 -20.23 -17.32 12.60
N ARG A 367 -19.31 -17.03 13.51
CA ARG A 367 -17.88 -16.90 13.24
C ARG A 367 -17.05 -17.63 14.28
N THR A 368 -15.86 -18.06 13.87
CA THR A 368 -14.83 -18.59 14.75
C THR A 368 -13.85 -17.49 15.11
N LEU A 369 -13.71 -17.22 16.40
CA LEU A 369 -12.65 -16.38 16.95
C LEU A 369 -11.49 -17.27 17.39
N ILE A 370 -10.30 -17.01 16.85
CA ILE A 370 -9.03 -17.61 17.25
C ILE A 370 -8.17 -16.55 17.94
N VAL A 371 -7.76 -16.83 19.17
CA VAL A 371 -6.90 -15.96 19.98
C VAL A 371 -5.81 -16.78 20.67
N PRO A 372 -4.59 -16.24 20.85
CA PRO A 372 -3.67 -16.80 21.82
C PRO A 372 -4.33 -16.67 23.19
N GLU A 373 -4.21 -17.66 24.08
CA GLU A 373 -4.59 -17.41 25.47
C GLU A 373 -3.82 -16.18 25.97
N PRO A 374 -4.50 -15.28 26.72
CA PRO A 374 -3.77 -14.23 27.40
C PRO A 374 -2.70 -14.94 28.22
N SER A 375 -1.43 -14.59 28.04
CA SER A 375 -0.41 -15.09 28.94
C SER A 375 -0.90 -14.75 30.35
N PHE A 376 -1.35 -15.74 31.12
CA PHE A 376 -1.82 -15.59 32.50
C PHE A 376 -0.62 -15.30 33.42
N GLY A 377 0.34 -14.50 32.93
CA GLY A 377 1.36 -13.80 33.69
C GLY A 377 0.69 -12.72 34.54
N ILE A 378 0.12 -13.17 35.66
CA ILE A 378 -0.09 -12.36 36.86
C ILE A 378 -1.07 -11.20 36.66
N LEU A 379 -2.35 -11.52 36.46
CA LEU A 379 -3.42 -10.73 37.08
C LEU A 379 -3.81 -11.39 38.41
N LEU A 380 -2.82 -11.66 39.27
CA LEU A 380 -3.06 -12.09 40.63
C LEU A 380 -3.50 -10.86 41.44
N LEU A 381 -4.80 -10.57 41.36
CA LEU A 381 -5.64 -10.05 42.44
C LEU A 381 -4.92 -9.14 43.46
N GLY A 382 -4.80 -7.86 43.13
CA GLY A 382 -4.65 -6.77 44.11
C GLY A 382 -5.95 -6.54 44.90
N THR A 383 -6.54 -7.60 45.46
CA THR A 383 -7.77 -7.59 46.27
C THR A 383 -7.61 -8.38 47.58
N ALA A 384 -6.43 -8.30 48.19
CA ALA A 384 -6.19 -8.72 49.57
C ALA A 384 -5.36 -7.66 50.32
N GLY A 385 -5.98 -6.53 50.65
CA GLY A 385 -5.27 -5.45 51.36
C GLY A 385 -6.08 -4.24 51.82
N ILE A 386 -7.41 -4.32 51.93
CA ILE A 386 -8.22 -3.33 52.67
C ILE A 386 -9.18 -4.09 53.58
N LEU A 387 -8.64 -4.71 54.63
CA LEU A 387 -9.40 -5.20 55.78
C LEU A 387 -8.47 -5.14 56.98
N GLY A 388 -8.62 -4.10 57.82
CA GLY A 388 -8.03 -4.12 59.17
C GLY A 388 -7.38 -2.84 59.70
N ILE A 389 -8.02 -1.67 59.65
CA ILE A 389 -7.79 -0.64 60.69
C ILE A 389 -9.15 -0.26 61.29
N ARG A 390 -9.57 -1.05 62.28
CA ARG A 390 -10.63 -0.69 63.22
C ARG A 390 -9.94 -0.14 64.47
N ARG A 391 -9.70 1.18 64.51
CA ARG A 391 -9.32 1.88 65.75
C ARG A 391 -10.53 1.85 66.70
N ARG A 392 -10.44 1.09 67.80
CA ARG A 392 -11.29 1.32 68.98
C ARG A 392 -10.57 2.29 69.92
N ARG A 393 -11.36 3.21 70.46
CA ARG A 393 -11.05 4.01 71.66
C ARG A 393 -10.92 3.11 72.87
#